data_AF-A0A1I6JC90-F1
#
_entry.id   AF-A0A1I6JC90-F1
#
_cell.length_a   1.000
_cell.length_b   1.000
_cell.length_c   1.000
_cell.angle_alpha   90.00
_cell.angle_beta   90.00
_cell.angle_gamma   90.00
#
_symmetry.space_group_name_H-M   'P 1'
#
loop_
_entity.id
_entity.type
_entity.pdbx_description
1 polymer ?
#
loop_
_entity_poly.entity_id
_entity_poly.type
_entity_poly.pdbx_seq_one_letter_code
_entity_poly.pdbx_strand_id
1 'polypeptide(L)'
;MDILKTLTHPLSATDRPAKTPPRLVAKVDDSRPATTQPAEDRRFQPDRRRRQEPFEGPDRRRRNSRRRPLLLHPKTREATSLEDRRGRHISTSA
;
A
#
# COMPACT_ATOMS: atom_id res chain seq x y z
N MET A 1 -26.40 -26.30 -42.64
CA MET A 1 -25.65 -25.62 -41.57
C MET A 1 -24.99 -26.71 -40.77
N ASP A 2 -23.72 -26.98 -41.09
CA ASP A 2 -23.03 -28.18 -40.59
C ASP A 2 -22.19 -27.79 -39.37
N ILE A 3 -22.57 -28.31 -38.20
CA ILE A 3 -21.91 -28.01 -36.93
C ILE A 3 -20.70 -28.95 -36.80
N LEU A 4 -19.50 -28.41 -36.96
CA LEU A 4 -18.25 -29.12 -36.72
C LEU A 4 -18.10 -29.42 -35.22
N LYS A 5 -18.32 -30.68 -34.85
CA LYS A 5 -18.12 -31.20 -33.48
C LYS A 5 -16.64 -31.44 -33.22
N THR A 6 -15.90 -30.42 -32.80
CA THR A 6 -14.55 -30.59 -32.24
C THR A 6 -14.48 -30.06 -30.83
N LEU A 7 -15.13 -30.77 -29.90
CA LEU A 7 -14.80 -30.70 -28.48
C LEU A 7 -13.98 -31.95 -28.16
N THR A 8 -12.66 -31.80 -28.13
CA THR A 8 -11.67 -32.88 -27.93
C THR A 8 -11.51 -33.31 -26.47
N HIS A 9 -12.34 -32.79 -25.57
CA HIS A 9 -12.31 -33.15 -24.15
C HIS A 9 -13.68 -33.64 -23.68
N PRO A 10 -13.79 -34.90 -23.21
CA PRO A 10 -15.04 -35.40 -22.66
C PRO A 10 -15.33 -34.67 -21.33
N LEU A 11 -16.61 -34.36 -21.07
CA LEU A 11 -17.06 -33.74 -19.81
C LEU A 11 -16.65 -34.54 -18.56
N SER A 12 -16.32 -35.83 -18.70
CA SER A 12 -15.75 -36.67 -17.65
C SER A 12 -14.37 -36.19 -17.12
N ALA A 13 -13.67 -35.31 -17.84
CA ALA A 13 -12.37 -34.80 -17.38
C ALA A 13 -12.47 -33.84 -16.17
N THR A 14 -13.64 -33.28 -15.87
CA THR A 14 -13.84 -32.35 -14.73
C THR A 14 -14.08 -33.05 -13.40
N ASP A 15 -14.41 -34.35 -13.38
CA ASP A 15 -14.71 -35.11 -12.15
C ASP A 15 -13.46 -35.66 -11.44
N ARG A 16 -12.26 -35.32 -11.93
CA ARG A 16 -11.02 -35.78 -11.28
C ARG A 16 -10.73 -34.93 -10.05
N PRO A 17 -10.61 -35.52 -8.84
CA PRO A 17 -10.21 -34.76 -7.67
C PRO A 17 -8.79 -34.22 -7.87
N ALA A 18 -8.62 -32.91 -7.69
CA ALA A 18 -7.33 -32.25 -7.81
C ALA A 18 -6.34 -32.85 -6.79
N LYS A 19 -5.20 -33.39 -7.27
CA LYS A 19 -4.10 -33.95 -6.45
C LYS A 19 -3.23 -32.86 -5.78
N THR A 20 -3.79 -31.70 -5.47
CA THR A 20 -3.05 -30.65 -4.76
C THR A 20 -3.18 -30.85 -3.26
N PRO A 21 -2.07 -31.03 -2.51
CA PRO A 21 -2.14 -31.03 -1.06
C PRO A 21 -2.62 -29.65 -0.57
N PRO A 22 -3.42 -29.59 0.51
CA PRO A 22 -3.86 -28.31 1.05
C PRO A 22 -2.62 -27.50 1.46
N ARG A 23 -2.52 -26.27 0.97
CA ARG A 23 -1.47 -25.33 1.35
C ARG A 23 -1.64 -25.05 2.84
N LEU A 24 -0.66 -25.46 3.66
CA LEU A 24 -0.66 -25.18 5.10
C LEU A 24 -0.70 -23.66 5.30
N VAL A 25 -1.80 -23.17 5.86
CA VAL A 25 -1.95 -21.78 6.27
C VAL A 25 -1.21 -21.63 7.60
N ALA A 26 -0.25 -20.71 7.67
CA ALA A 26 0.43 -20.39 8.92
C ALA A 26 -0.61 -19.89 9.93
N LYS A 27 -0.69 -20.53 11.11
CA LYS A 27 -1.49 -20.01 12.21
C LYS A 27 -0.83 -18.71 12.67
N VAL A 28 -1.56 -17.61 12.59
CA VAL A 28 -1.14 -16.33 13.15
C VAL A 28 -1.38 -16.43 14.66
N ASP A 29 -0.32 -16.25 15.45
CA ASP A 29 -0.43 -16.23 16.90
C ASP A 29 -1.42 -15.16 17.35
N ASP A 30 -2.24 -15.52 18.34
CA ASP A 30 -3.42 -14.81 18.78
C ASP A 30 -3.18 -13.30 18.90
N SER A 31 -3.95 -12.54 18.13
CA SER A 31 -3.98 -11.09 18.20
C SER A 31 -4.21 -10.66 19.65
N ARG A 32 -3.33 -9.79 20.17
CA ARG A 32 -3.47 -9.17 21.50
C ARG A 32 -4.94 -8.75 21.73
N PRO A 33 -5.52 -9.01 22.92
CA PRO A 33 -6.90 -8.63 23.18
C PRO A 33 -7.06 -7.13 22.95
N ALA A 34 -8.08 -6.76 22.17
CA ALA A 34 -8.43 -5.37 21.98
C ALA A 34 -8.68 -4.74 23.35
N THR A 35 -8.12 -3.56 23.59
CA THR A 35 -8.37 -2.80 24.81
C THR A 35 -9.87 -2.54 24.95
N THR A 36 -10.52 -3.19 25.91
CA THR A 36 -11.91 -2.96 26.25
C THR A 36 -12.02 -1.54 26.79
N GLN A 37 -12.52 -0.62 25.98
CA GLN A 37 -12.84 0.72 26.48
C GLN A 37 -13.98 0.58 27.49
N PRO A 38 -13.96 1.33 28.61
CA PRO A 38 -15.06 1.33 29.56
C PRO A 38 -16.34 1.79 28.86
N ALA A 39 -17.49 1.26 29.30
CA ALA A 39 -18.79 1.68 28.79
C ALA A 39 -19.04 3.14 29.20
N GLU A 40 -18.74 4.08 28.30
CA GLU A 40 -19.08 5.49 28.50
C GLU A 40 -20.60 5.67 28.45
N ASP A 41 -21.14 6.38 29.44
CA ASP A 41 -22.54 6.82 29.42
C ASP A 41 -22.78 7.71 28.19
N ARG A 42 -23.72 7.32 27.33
CA ARG A 42 -24.07 8.06 26.10
C ARG A 42 -24.62 9.47 26.38
N ARG A 43 -25.03 9.75 27.62
CA ARG A 43 -25.49 11.07 28.06
C ARG A 43 -24.33 12.02 28.33
N PHE A 44 -23.13 11.49 28.56
CA PHE A 44 -21.94 12.28 28.78
C PHE A 44 -21.45 12.84 27.44
N GLN A 45 -21.83 14.07 27.12
CA GLN A 45 -21.16 14.77 26.04
C GLN A 45 -19.80 15.26 26.53
N PRO A 46 -18.71 14.99 25.79
CA PRO A 46 -17.43 15.56 26.13
C PRO A 46 -17.57 17.08 26.07
N ASP A 47 -17.35 17.73 27.22
CA ASP A 47 -17.36 19.19 27.28
C ASP A 47 -16.28 19.72 26.32
N ARG A 48 -16.73 20.35 25.23
CA ARG A 48 -15.84 20.91 24.21
C ARG A 48 -15.00 22.08 24.74
N ARG A 49 -15.31 22.60 25.92
CA ARG A 49 -14.55 23.63 26.62
C ARG A 49 -13.39 23.07 27.43
N ARG A 50 -13.31 21.74 27.64
CA ARG A 50 -12.10 21.13 28.19
C ARG A 50 -10.94 21.48 27.27
N ARG A 51 -9.97 22.18 27.86
CA ARG A 51 -8.74 22.58 27.19
C ARG A 51 -8.11 21.32 26.62
N GLN A 52 -7.90 21.30 25.30
CA GLN A 52 -7.12 20.24 24.68
C GLN A 52 -5.74 20.27 25.34
N GLU A 53 -5.32 19.15 25.94
CA GLU A 53 -3.98 19.02 26.48
C GLU A 53 -2.95 19.32 25.37
N PRO A 54 -1.83 19.99 25.68
CA PRO A 54 -0.77 20.20 24.71
C PRO A 54 -0.28 18.85 24.20
N PHE A 55 -0.30 18.66 22.89
CA PHE A 55 0.19 17.43 22.25
C PHE A 55 1.71 17.36 22.35
N GLU A 56 2.24 16.56 23.28
CA GLU A 56 3.68 16.26 23.44
C GLU A 56 4.20 15.22 22.43
N GLY A 57 3.84 15.38 21.16
CA GLY A 57 4.28 14.49 20.09
C GLY A 57 4.97 15.26 18.98
N PRO A 58 5.80 14.58 18.15
CA PRO A 58 6.31 15.20 16.94
C PRO A 58 5.11 15.61 16.07
N ASP A 59 5.05 16.89 15.69
CA ASP A 59 3.99 17.42 14.84
C ASP A 59 3.92 16.58 13.55
N ARG A 60 2.81 15.85 13.39
CA ARG A 60 2.58 14.96 12.24
C ARG A 60 2.06 15.73 11.03
N ARG A 61 1.87 17.06 11.14
CA ARG A 61 1.54 17.90 10.00
C ARG A 61 2.64 17.74 8.96
N ARG A 62 2.22 17.11 7.85
CA ARG A 62 3.00 16.67 6.69
C ARG A 62 4.33 17.41 6.56
N ARG A 63 5.43 16.74 6.92
CA ARG A 63 6.76 17.17 6.48
C ARG A 63 6.69 17.29 4.96
N ASN A 64 6.98 18.48 4.46
CA ASN A 64 6.94 18.79 3.04
C ASN A 64 8.13 18.09 2.37
N SER A 65 8.10 16.75 2.28
CA SER A 65 9.13 15.93 1.63
C SER A 65 8.93 15.98 0.12
N ARG A 66 9.08 17.18 -0.45
CA ARG A 66 9.19 17.30 -1.90
C ARG A 66 10.50 16.65 -2.30
N ARG A 67 10.40 15.53 -3.03
CA ARG A 67 11.56 14.90 -3.66
C ARG A 67 12.21 15.94 -4.56
N ARG A 68 13.53 16.11 -4.43
CA ARG A 68 14.28 16.98 -5.35
C ARG A 68 14.22 16.35 -6.75
N PRO A 69 13.98 17.14 -7.80
CA PRO A 69 14.06 16.65 -9.17
C PRO A 69 15.48 16.16 -9.46
N LEU A 70 15.58 14.97 -10.05
CA LEU A 70 16.85 14.36 -10.49
C LEU A 70 16.84 14.28 -12.01
N LEU A 71 17.98 14.60 -12.64
CA LEU A 71 18.16 14.37 -14.07
C LEU A 71 18.53 12.90 -14.29
N LEU A 72 17.87 12.24 -15.24
CA LEU A 72 18.13 10.84 -15.58
C LEU A 72 18.88 10.74 -16.90
N HIS A 73 19.86 9.84 -16.94
CA HIS A 73 20.55 9.51 -18.18
C HIS A 73 19.58 8.79 -19.15
N PRO A 74 19.48 9.19 -20.43
CA PRO A 74 18.43 8.68 -21.33
C PRO A 74 18.54 7.18 -21.63
N LYS A 75 19.75 6.61 -21.58
CA LYS A 75 19.99 5.20 -21.90
C LYS A 75 19.99 4.29 -20.68
N THR A 76 20.61 4.72 -19.59
CA THR A 76 20.79 3.89 -18.38
C THR A 76 19.70 4.13 -17.34
N ARG A 77 18.93 5.23 -17.45
CA ARG A 77 17.91 5.67 -16.48
C ARG A 77 18.45 5.91 -15.06
N GLU A 78 19.77 6.02 -14.94
CA GLU A 78 20.45 6.33 -13.68
C GLU A 78 20.48 7.84 -13.42
N ALA A 79 20.64 8.22 -12.15
CA ALA A 79 20.76 9.62 -11.76
C ALA A 79 22.05 10.24 -12.31
N THR A 80 21.94 11.46 -12.84
CA THR A 80 23.04 12.23 -13.42
C THR A 80 23.15 13.60 -12.74
N SER A 81 24.32 14.23 -12.89
CA SER A 81 24.56 15.57 -12.35
C SER A 81 23.60 16.58 -12.97
N LEU A 82 23.15 17.55 -12.15
CA LEU A 82 22.36 18.70 -12.60
C LEU A 82 23.24 19.84 -13.13
N GLU A 83 24.32 19.47 -13.81
CA GLU A 83 25.31 20.40 -14.33
C GLU A 83 25.49 20.16 -15.83
N ASP A 84 25.53 21.25 -16.59
CA ASP A 84 25.90 21.25 -17.98
C ASP A 84 27.37 20.86 -18.17
N ARG A 85 27.73 20.48 -19.40
CA ARG A 85 29.13 20.22 -19.81
C ARG A 85 30.08 21.39 -19.56
N ARG A 86 29.54 22.60 -19.36
CA ARG A 86 30.28 23.84 -19.07
C ARG A 86 30.30 24.19 -17.56
N GLY A 87 29.79 23.31 -16.69
CA GLY A 87 29.73 23.50 -15.24
C GLY A 87 28.61 24.43 -14.76
N ARG A 88 27.60 24.72 -15.59
CA ARG A 88 26.45 25.55 -15.19
C ARG A 88 25.34 24.67 -14.63
N HIS A 89 24.69 25.08 -13.54
CA HIS A 89 23.56 24.35 -12.99
C HIS A 89 22.31 24.44 -13.89
N ILE A 90 21.69 23.29 -14.12
CA ILE A 90 20.44 23.15 -14.87
C ILE A 90 19.28 23.50 -13.94
N SER A 91 18.44 24.45 -14.33
CA SER A 91 17.23 24.79 -13.56
C SER A 91 16.26 23.61 -13.57
N THR A 92 15.77 23.25 -12.38
CA THR A 92 14.84 22.12 -12.18
C THR A 92 13.53 22.55 -11.53
N SER A 93 13.23 23.85 -11.49
CA SER A 93 11.93 24.34 -11.06
C SER A 93 10.86 23.96 -12.09
N ALA A 94 9.78 23.31 -11.64
CA ALA A 94 8.58 23.06 -12.42
C ALA A 94 7.59 24.21 -12.30
#